data_AF-A0A173TTA9-F1
#
_entry.id   AF-A0A173TTA9-F1
#
_cell.length_a   1.000
_cell.length_b   1.000
_cell.length_c   1.000
_cell.angle_alpha   90.00
_cell.angle_beta   90.00
_cell.angle_gamma   90.00
#
_symmetry.space_group_name_H-M   'P 1'
#
loop_
_entity.id
_entity.type
_entity.pdbx_description
1 polymer ?
#
loop_
_entity_poly.entity_id
_entity_poly.type
_entity_poly.pdbx_seq_one_letter_code
_entity_poly.pdbx_strand_id
1 'polypeptide(L)'
;MKCSKDAFWKCLKRYISKTIIVLTILFLFILLQISGGKEMMAMLWAQQIMLGKKTYSQVPRLLKDKVKEVLIDSGAEDLVTEDKQ
;
A
#
# COMPACT_ATOMS: atom_id res chain seq x y z
N MET A 1 6.38 39.19 37.16
CA MET A 1 7.03 38.29 36.17
C MET A 1 6.03 37.36 35.46
N LYS A 2 4.96 37.88 34.83
CA LYS A 2 4.01 37.05 34.04
C LYS A 2 4.42 36.92 32.56
N CYS A 3 4.99 37.99 31.99
CA CYS A 3 5.27 38.13 30.55
C CYS A 3 6.22 37.08 29.91
N SER A 4 7.09 36.42 30.70
CA SER A 4 8.07 35.45 30.15
C SER A 4 7.44 34.08 29.83
N LYS A 5 6.42 33.66 30.58
CA LYS A 5 5.77 32.35 30.38
C LYS A 5 4.88 32.34 29.13
N ASP A 6 4.25 33.47 28.80
CA ASP A 6 3.34 33.58 27.66
C ASP A 6 4.06 33.51 26.31
N ALA A 7 5.28 34.07 26.24
CA ALA A 7 6.14 33.98 25.06
C ALA A 7 6.66 32.54 24.86
N PHE A 8 7.03 31.86 25.95
CA PHE A 8 7.50 30.48 25.90
C PHE A 8 6.40 29.53 25.40
N TRP A 9 5.17 29.65 25.92
CA TRP A 9 4.04 28.82 25.48
C TRP A 9 3.61 29.08 24.04
N LYS A 10 3.72 30.32 23.54
CA LYS A 10 3.47 30.64 22.12
C LYS A 10 4.52 30.00 21.21
N CYS A 11 5.80 30.03 21.59
CA CYS A 11 6.87 29.40 20.83
C CYS A 11 6.75 27.87 20.86
N LEU A 12 6.43 27.30 22.03
CA LEU A 12 6.22 25.87 22.23
C LEU A 12 5.02 25.35 21.44
N LYS A 13 3.87 26.06 21.47
CA LYS A 13 2.71 25.71 20.62
C LYS A 13 3.04 25.76 19.13
N ARG A 14 3.87 26.70 18.69
CA ARG A 14 4.28 26.82 17.29
C ARG A 14 5.23 25.70 16.86
N TYR A 15 6.12 25.26 17.76
CA TYR A 15 7.01 24.13 17.52
C TYR A 15 6.23 22.81 17.47
N ILE A 16 5.35 22.56 18.46
CA ILE A 16 4.49 21.37 18.54
C ILE A 16 3.51 21.31 17.37
N SER A 17 2.94 22.44 16.93
CA SER A 17 2.04 22.46 15.77
C SER A 17 2.74 22.09 14.47
N LYS A 18 3.98 22.56 14.26
CA LYS A 18 4.77 22.21 13.06
C LYS A 18 5.13 20.72 13.03
N THR A 19 5.50 20.13 14.16
CA THR A 19 5.84 18.70 14.22
C THR A 19 4.60 17.81 14.04
N ILE A 20 3.45 18.19 14.61
CA ILE A 20 2.19 17.47 14.40
C ILE A 20 1.77 17.48 12.93
N ILE A 21 1.85 18.63 12.26
CA ILE A 21 1.49 18.73 10.82
C ILE A 21 2.39 17.81 9.99
N VAL A 22 3.70 17.82 10.21
CA VAL A 22 4.64 16.95 9.49
C VAL A 22 4.34 15.47 9.75
N LEU A 23 4.07 15.08 10.99
CA LEU A 23 3.71 13.69 11.35
C LEU A 23 2.40 13.26 10.69
N THR A 24 1.39 14.13 10.63
CA THR A 24 0.11 13.81 9.98
C THR A 24 0.23 13.66 8.46
N ILE A 25 1.07 14.48 7.80
CA ILE A 25 1.34 14.37 6.36
C ILE A 25 2.09 13.06 6.08
N LEU A 26 3.09 12.72 6.89
CA LEU A 26 3.86 11.48 6.75
C LEU A 26 2.97 10.25 6.93
N PHE A 27 2.08 10.27 7.93
CA PHE A 27 1.13 9.19 8.19
C PHE A 27 0.14 9.00 7.03
N LEU A 28 -0.41 10.10 6.49
CA LEU A 28 -1.30 10.05 5.32
C LEU A 28 -0.58 9.49 4.08
N PHE A 29 0.69 9.85 3.88
CA PHE A 29 1.51 9.35 2.77
C PHE A 29 1.79 7.85 2.90
N ILE A 30 2.10 7.37 4.11
CA ILE A 30 2.29 5.95 4.40
C ILE A 30 0.99 5.18 4.13
N LEU A 31 -0.17 5.68 4.59
CA LEU A 31 -1.47 5.05 4.31
C LEU A 31 -1.76 4.94 2.81
N LEU A 32 -1.42 5.96 2.02
CA LEU A 32 -1.62 5.97 0.57
C LEU A 32 -0.78 4.88 -0.14
N GLN A 33 0.45 4.64 0.33
CA GLN A 33 1.35 3.63 -0.24
C GLN A 33 0.91 2.20 0.12
N ILE A 34 0.34 1.99 1.31
CA ILE A 34 -0.13 0.65 1.75
C ILE A 34 -1.32 0.17 0.90
N SER A 35 -2.20 1.08 0.46
CA SER A 35 -3.29 0.75 -0.45
C SER A 35 -2.81 0.36 -1.86
N GLY A 36 -1.77 1.03 -2.38
CA GLY A 36 -1.26 0.77 -3.73
C GLY A 36 -0.36 -0.47 -3.86
N GLY A 37 0.31 -0.87 -2.78
CA GLY A 37 1.28 -1.97 -2.82
C GLY A 37 0.70 -3.33 -3.18
N LYS A 38 -0.55 -3.61 -2.80
CA LYS A 38 -1.23 -4.88 -3.11
C LYS A 38 -1.57 -5.02 -4.59
N GLU A 39 -2.10 -3.95 -5.20
CA GLU A 39 -2.42 -3.91 -6.63
C GLU A 39 -1.16 -4.05 -7.48
N MET A 40 -0.09 -3.33 -7.12
CA MET A 40 1.19 -3.42 -7.83
C MET A 40 1.80 -4.82 -7.74
N MET A 41 1.74 -5.44 -6.56
CA MET A 41 2.15 -6.84 -6.38
C MET A 41 1.31 -7.80 -7.21
N ALA A 42 -0.02 -7.61 -7.26
CA ALA A 42 -0.91 -8.46 -8.04
C ALA A 42 -0.64 -8.38 -9.55
N MET A 43 -0.41 -7.17 -10.06
CA MET A 43 -0.06 -6.96 -11.47
C MET A 43 1.26 -7.63 -11.86
N LEU A 44 2.29 -7.49 -11.01
CA LEU A 44 3.57 -8.19 -11.22
C LEU A 44 3.41 -9.71 -11.15
N TRP A 45 2.58 -10.22 -10.25
CA TRP A 45 2.28 -11.65 -10.15
C TRP A 45 1.57 -12.19 -11.39
N ALA A 46 0.54 -11.48 -11.89
CA ALA A 46 -0.15 -11.84 -13.12
C ALA A 46 0.83 -11.91 -14.30
N GLN A 47 1.75 -10.94 -14.43
CA GLN A 47 2.81 -10.98 -15.45
C GLN A 47 3.73 -12.20 -15.31
N GLN A 48 4.14 -12.59 -14.09
CA GLN A 48 4.96 -13.78 -13.89
C GLN A 48 4.24 -15.07 -14.30
N ILE A 49 2.91 -15.11 -14.12
CA ILE A 49 2.06 -16.22 -14.54
C ILE A 49 1.92 -16.25 -16.07
N MET A 50 1.65 -15.11 -16.71
CA MET A 50 1.60 -15.01 -18.18
C MET A 50 2.93 -15.37 -18.85
N LEU A 51 4.05 -15.08 -18.19
CA LEU A 51 5.39 -15.48 -18.65
C LEU A 51 5.72 -16.96 -18.37
N GLY A 52 4.82 -17.72 -17.73
CA GLY A 52 5.00 -19.13 -17.40
C GLY A 52 6.07 -19.41 -16.33
N LYS A 53 6.55 -18.38 -15.63
CA LYS A 53 7.57 -18.52 -14.57
C LYS A 53 6.97 -18.99 -13.24
N LYS A 54 5.68 -18.76 -13.06
CA LYS A 54 4.90 -19.14 -11.87
C LYS A 54 3.52 -19.63 -12.28
N THR A 55 2.91 -20.42 -11.41
CA THR A 55 1.52 -20.88 -11.57
C THR A 55 0.59 -20.11 -10.64
N TYR A 56 -0.70 -20.04 -10.99
CA TYR A 56 -1.70 -19.39 -10.15
C TYR A 56 -1.82 -20.01 -8.75
N SER A 57 -1.55 -21.32 -8.62
CA SER A 57 -1.48 -22.05 -7.35
C SER A 57 -0.41 -21.51 -6.38
N GLN A 58 0.65 -20.87 -6.90
CA GLN A 58 1.72 -20.27 -6.08
C GLN A 58 1.39 -18.87 -5.56
N VAL A 59 0.27 -18.27 -5.99
CA VAL A 59 -0.10 -16.92 -5.58
C VAL A 59 -0.52 -16.92 -4.10
N PRO A 60 0.02 -16.01 -3.27
CA PRO A 60 -0.39 -15.87 -1.88
C PRO A 60 -1.89 -15.60 -1.76
N ARG A 61 -2.58 -16.25 -0.80
CA ARG A 61 -4.04 -16.12 -0.59
C ARG A 61 -4.53 -14.67 -0.58
N LEU A 62 -3.78 -13.75 0.03
CA LEU A 62 -4.12 -12.33 0.13
C LEU A 62 -4.19 -11.61 -1.24
N LEU A 63 -3.42 -12.08 -2.23
CA LEU A 63 -3.33 -11.49 -3.58
C LEU A 63 -4.10 -12.31 -4.62
N LYS A 64 -4.57 -13.50 -4.26
CA LYS A 64 -5.10 -14.50 -5.19
C LYS A 64 -6.34 -14.00 -5.96
N ASP A 65 -7.25 -13.33 -5.25
CA ASP A 65 -8.43 -12.73 -5.86
C ASP A 65 -8.07 -11.61 -6.84
N LYS A 66 -7.10 -10.76 -6.45
CA LYS A 66 -6.68 -9.61 -7.26
C LYS A 66 -5.85 -10.02 -8.47
N VAL A 67 -4.98 -11.02 -8.34
CA VAL A 67 -4.22 -11.60 -9.47
C VAL A 67 -5.16 -12.25 -10.47
N LYS A 68 -6.23 -12.91 -10.00
CA LYS A 68 -7.25 -13.49 -10.88
C LYS A 68 -8.00 -12.42 -11.67
N GLU A 69 -8.41 -11.35 -11.01
CA GLU A 69 -9.05 -10.21 -11.67
C GLU A 69 -8.15 -9.64 -12.78
N VAL A 70 -6.86 -9.39 -12.48
CA VAL A 70 -5.89 -8.89 -13.47
C VAL A 70 -5.69 -9.87 -14.64
N LEU A 71 -5.65 -11.19 -14.39
CA LEU A 71 -5.53 -12.20 -15.44
C LEU A 71 -6.77 -12.23 -16.35
N ILE A 72 -7.97 -12.13 -15.78
CA ILE A 72 -9.23 -12.08 -16.53
C ILE A 72 -9.29 -10.81 -17.39
N ASP A 73 -8.99 -9.65 -16.80
CA ASP A 73 -8.98 -8.36 -17.51
C ASP A 73 -7.97 -8.34 -18.68
N SER A 74 -6.91 -9.16 -18.58
CA SER A 74 -5.88 -9.29 -19.61
C SER A 74 -6.16 -10.41 -20.63
N GLY A 75 -7.30 -11.10 -20.53
CA GLY A 75 -7.68 -12.21 -21.41
C GLY A 75 -6.88 -13.50 -21.20
N ALA A 76 -6.25 -13.68 -20.05
CA ALA A 76 -5.44 -14.84 -19.68
C ALA A 76 -6.15 -15.72 -18.63
N GLU A 77 -7.47 -15.82 -18.72
CA GLU A 77 -8.33 -16.55 -17.79
C GLU A 77 -8.03 -18.06 -17.73
N ASP A 78 -7.53 -18.63 -18.83
CA ASP A 78 -7.08 -20.03 -18.90
C ASP A 78 -5.92 -20.36 -17.95
N LEU A 79 -5.15 -19.35 -17.52
CA LEU A 79 -4.03 -19.51 -16.58
C LEU A 79 -4.48 -19.52 -15.11
N VAL A 80 -5.76 -19.24 -14.83
CA VAL A 80 -6.36 -19.31 -13.50
C VAL A 80 -6.75 -20.75 -13.17
N THR A 81 -5.77 -21.66 -13.28
CA THR A 81 -5.93 -23.05 -12.88
C THR A 81 -5.47 -23.20 -11.44
N GLU A 82 -6.43 -23.43 -10.55
CA GLU A 82 -6.17 -24.11 -9.28
C GLU A 82 -5.79 -25.54 -9.66
N ASP A 83 -4.49 -25.84 -9.74
CA ASP A 83 -4.04 -27.22 -9.92
C ASP A 83 -4.75 -28.06 -8.85
N LYS A 84 -5.71 -28.89 -9.30
CA LYS A 84 -6.33 -29.91 -8.48
C LYS A 84 -5.22 -30.91 -8.16
N GLN A 85 -4.66 -30.80 -6.96
CA GLN A 85 -3.86 -31.87 -6.38
C GLN A 85 -4.45 -32.25 -5.03
#